data_AF-A0A6P0URG4-F1
#
_entry.id   AF-A0A6P0URG4-F1
#
_cell.length_a   1.000
_cell.length_b   1.000
_cell.length_c   1.000
_cell.angle_alpha   90.00
_cell.angle_beta   90.00
_cell.angle_gamma   90.00
#
_symmetry.space_group_name_H-M   'P 1'
#
loop_
_entity.id
_entity.type
_entity.pdbx_description
1 polymer ?
#
loop_
_entity_poly.entity_id
_entity_poly.type
_entity_poly.pdbx_seq_one_letter_code
_entity_poly.pdbx_strand_id
1 'polypeptide(L)'
;MSLEKYIRDHKNAFDDKKMPSEATPVFEQMLKKELHPEKKKKKFPVKYLAMAAGFALLVSLGFFYNQKLEREKQQRDYMLTAMSDETASGRLQAVYEYEDAYKKEDDRLLKKLIELLHKDDNINVKIAAIDALIKFPNNEEVRLELIKALETEKEPLVQLKLIKTLTILREERAKEPLKQIIEDKQTFPVVKGNATLAMNKLKN
;
A
#
# COMPACT_ATOMS: atom_id res chain seq x y z
N MET A 1 5.16 17.93 -82.54
CA MET A 1 4.26 19.03 -82.95
C MET A 1 3.66 19.64 -81.69
N SER A 2 3.68 20.97 -81.52
CA SER A 2 3.01 21.61 -80.38
C SER A 2 1.50 21.61 -80.57
N LEU A 3 0.74 21.48 -79.47
CA LEU A 3 -0.73 21.49 -79.46
C LEU A 3 -1.27 22.74 -80.17
N GLU A 4 -0.61 23.87 -79.92
CA GLU A 4 -0.94 25.17 -80.48
C GLU A 4 -0.79 25.22 -82.02
N LYS A 5 0.24 24.56 -82.57
CA LYS A 5 0.43 24.46 -84.02
C LYS A 5 -0.62 23.55 -84.66
N TYR A 6 -0.93 22.41 -84.02
CA TYR A 6 -1.93 21.47 -84.51
C TYR A 6 -3.34 22.06 -84.55
N ILE A 7 -3.75 22.79 -83.50
CA ILE A 7 -5.06 23.46 -83.43
C ILE A 7 -5.14 24.57 -84.49
N ARG A 8 -4.05 25.30 -84.72
CA ARG A 8 -3.99 26.36 -85.74
C ARG A 8 -4.15 25.80 -87.16
N ASP A 9 -3.49 24.67 -87.45
CA ASP A 9 -3.54 24.01 -88.76
C ASP A 9 -4.90 23.32 -89.01
N HIS A 10 -5.66 22.96 -87.97
CA HIS A 10 -6.95 22.28 -88.05
C HIS A 10 -8.14 23.12 -87.53
N LYS A 11 -7.99 24.44 -87.47
CA LYS A 11 -8.96 25.37 -86.86
C LYS A 11 -10.39 25.16 -87.37
N ASN A 12 -10.53 25.03 -88.70
CA ASN A 12 -11.82 24.86 -89.36
C ASN A 12 -12.54 23.55 -88.96
N ALA A 13 -11.82 22.54 -88.46
CA ALA A 13 -12.39 21.26 -88.00
C ALA A 13 -13.01 21.33 -86.58
N PHE A 14 -12.93 22.50 -85.94
CA PHE A 14 -13.49 22.77 -84.62
C PHE A 14 -14.54 23.88 -84.63
N ASP A 15 -14.63 24.68 -85.71
CA ASP A 15 -15.53 25.84 -85.82
C ASP A 15 -17.03 25.45 -85.80
N ASP A 16 -17.36 24.23 -86.20
CA ASP A 16 -18.73 23.68 -86.26
C ASP A 16 -19.08 22.78 -85.06
N LYS A 17 -18.10 22.45 -84.22
CA LYS A 17 -18.31 21.58 -83.05
C LYS A 17 -18.89 22.38 -81.89
N LYS A 18 -20.22 22.43 -81.84
CA LYS A 18 -20.95 22.90 -80.66
C LYS A 18 -20.85 21.85 -79.55
N MET A 19 -20.68 22.33 -78.32
CA MET A 19 -20.74 21.49 -77.13
C MET A 19 -22.06 20.69 -77.16
N PRO A 20 -22.04 19.36 -77.00
CA PRO A 20 -23.26 18.57 -76.93
C PRO A 20 -24.17 19.13 -75.84
N SER A 21 -25.48 19.22 -76.09
CA SER A 21 -26.44 19.74 -75.11
C SER A 21 -26.41 18.98 -73.78
N GLU A 22 -26.02 17.70 -73.81
CA GLU A 22 -25.86 16.85 -72.64
C GLU A 22 -24.52 16.99 -71.93
N ALA A 23 -23.53 17.65 -72.55
CA ALA A 23 -22.21 17.80 -71.94
C ALA A 23 -22.26 18.70 -70.69
N THR A 24 -23.14 19.70 -70.66
CA THR A 24 -23.32 20.59 -69.49
C THR A 24 -23.85 19.83 -68.27
N PRO A 25 -25.00 19.11 -68.33
CA PRO A 25 -25.49 18.35 -67.18
C PRO A 25 -24.57 17.19 -66.79
N VAL A 26 -23.88 16.56 -67.75
CA VAL A 26 -22.90 15.51 -67.47
C VAL A 26 -21.68 16.07 -66.75
N PHE A 27 -21.14 17.20 -67.23
CA PHE A 27 -20.04 17.89 -66.58
C PHE A 27 -20.45 18.35 -65.18
N GLU A 28 -21.63 18.95 -65.00
CA GLU A 28 -22.14 19.34 -63.69
C GLU A 28 -22.30 18.16 -62.72
N GLN A 29 -22.73 16.98 -63.21
CA GLN A 29 -22.78 15.77 -62.39
C GLN A 29 -21.39 15.30 -61.96
N MET A 30 -20.44 15.26 -62.89
CA MET A 30 -19.05 14.90 -62.58
C MET A 30 -18.40 15.92 -61.64
N LEU A 31 -18.68 17.22 -61.86
CA LEU A 31 -18.19 18.31 -61.03
C LEU A 31 -18.75 18.21 -59.61
N LYS A 32 -20.05 17.92 -59.45
CA LYS A 32 -20.66 17.65 -58.14
C LYS A 32 -20.05 16.43 -57.47
N LYS A 33 -19.75 15.37 -58.23
CA LYS A 33 -19.13 14.15 -57.72
C LYS A 33 -17.71 14.38 -57.19
N GLU A 34 -16.89 15.19 -57.88
CA GLU A 34 -15.50 15.46 -57.46
C GLU A 34 -15.32 16.64 -56.51
N LEU A 35 -16.12 17.71 -56.61
CA LEU A 35 -16.04 18.84 -55.68
C LEU A 35 -16.70 18.54 -54.33
N HIS A 36 -17.72 17.69 -54.33
CA HIS A 36 -18.45 17.30 -53.13
C HIS A 36 -18.53 15.77 -53.00
N PRO A 37 -17.39 15.08 -52.78
CA PRO A 37 -17.47 13.70 -52.34
C PRO A 37 -18.21 13.72 -50.99
N GLU A 38 -19.41 13.14 -50.95
CA GLU A 38 -20.08 12.84 -49.68
C GLU A 38 -19.21 11.84 -48.92
N LYS A 39 -18.22 12.36 -48.18
CA LYS A 39 -17.54 11.63 -47.13
C LYS A 39 -18.59 11.43 -46.06
N LYS A 40 -19.38 10.35 -46.17
CA LYS A 40 -20.24 9.86 -45.10
C LYS A 40 -19.32 9.63 -43.90
N LYS A 41 -19.22 10.64 -43.02
CA LYS A 41 -18.49 10.55 -41.77
C LYS A 41 -19.19 9.43 -41.02
N LYS A 42 -18.57 8.23 -40.99
CA LYS A 42 -19.04 7.12 -40.17
C LYS A 42 -19.15 7.69 -38.76
N LYS A 43 -20.38 7.93 -38.30
CA LYS A 43 -20.65 8.37 -36.93
C LYS A 43 -20.34 7.17 -36.05
N PHE A 44 -19.05 6.97 -35.73
CA PHE A 44 -18.65 6.01 -34.72
C PHE A 44 -19.38 6.41 -33.44
N PRO A 45 -20.04 5.47 -32.75
CA PRO A 45 -20.83 5.83 -31.59
C PRO A 45 -19.90 6.07 -30.40
N VAL A 46 -19.29 7.26 -30.37
CA VAL A 46 -18.35 7.70 -29.33
C VAL A 46 -18.94 7.53 -27.93
N LYS A 47 -20.27 7.59 -27.79
CA LYS A 47 -20.99 7.32 -26.55
C LYS A 47 -20.78 5.90 -26.01
N TYR A 48 -20.78 4.87 -26.86
CA TYR A 48 -20.52 3.48 -26.42
C TYR A 48 -19.03 3.27 -26.12
N LEU A 49 -18.13 3.90 -26.88
CA LEU A 49 -16.69 3.86 -26.60
C LEU A 49 -16.38 4.50 -25.24
N ALA A 50 -16.98 5.65 -24.94
CA ALA A 50 -16.83 6.33 -23.66
C ALA A 50 -17.39 5.48 -22.50
N MET A 51 -18.56 4.84 -22.69
CA MET A 51 -19.15 3.94 -21.70
C MET A 51 -18.26 2.70 -21.45
N ALA A 52 -17.71 2.09 -22.50
CA ALA A 52 -16.79 0.95 -22.38
C ALA A 52 -15.47 1.34 -21.71
N ALA A 53 -14.91 2.51 -22.02
CA ALA A 53 -13.71 3.02 -21.36
C ALA A 53 -13.94 3.26 -19.86
N GLY A 54 -15.09 3.83 -19.49
CA GLY A 54 -15.47 3.99 -18.08
C GLY A 54 -15.56 2.64 -17.35
N PHE A 55 -16.19 1.64 -17.96
CA PHE A 55 -16.25 0.29 -17.39
C PHE A 55 -14.86 -0.34 -17.24
N ALA A 56 -14.00 -0.23 -18.27
CA ALA A 56 -12.64 -0.75 -18.22
C ALA A 56 -11.80 -0.09 -17.11
N LEU A 57 -11.98 1.23 -16.88
CA LEU A 57 -11.32 1.93 -15.77
C LEU A 57 -11.81 1.43 -14.41
N LEU A 58 -13.12 1.23 -14.22
CA LEU A 58 -13.67 0.68 -12.97
C LEU A 58 -13.15 -0.74 -12.70
N VAL A 59 -13.12 -1.60 -13.72
CA VAL A 59 -12.58 -2.97 -13.60
C VAL A 59 -11.08 -2.93 -13.26
N SER A 60 -10.32 -2.04 -13.92
CA SER A 60 -8.88 -1.89 -13.66
C SER A 60 -8.62 -1.41 -12.23
N LEU A 61 -9.35 -0.39 -11.77
CA LEU A 61 -9.25 0.10 -10.38
C LEU A 61 -9.61 -0.99 -9.37
N GLY A 62 -10.67 -1.77 -9.63
CA GLY A 62 -11.04 -2.91 -8.81
C GLY A 62 -9.94 -3.98 -8.75
N PHE A 63 -9.33 -4.31 -9.89
CA PHE A 63 -8.21 -5.24 -9.97
C PHE A 63 -6.98 -4.75 -9.20
N PHE A 64 -6.59 -3.48 -9.37
CA PHE A 64 -5.47 -2.89 -8.63
C PHE A 64 -5.74 -2.83 -7.12
N TYR A 65 -6.96 -2.48 -6.71
CA TYR A 65 -7.35 -2.47 -5.30
C TYR A 65 -7.29 -3.87 -4.68
N ASN A 66 -7.84 -4.88 -5.37
CA ASN A 66 -7.79 -6.27 -4.93
C ASN A 66 -6.35 -6.79 -4.85
N GLN A 67 -5.52 -6.48 -5.87
CA GLN A 67 -4.11 -6.86 -5.86
C GLN A 67 -3.33 -6.23 -4.69
N LYS A 68 -3.61 -4.98 -4.34
CA LYS A 68 -3.02 -4.32 -3.17
C LYS A 68 -3.40 -5.05 -1.87
N LEU A 69 -4.69 -5.37 -1.71
CA LEU A 69 -5.19 -6.07 -0.52
C LEU A 69 -4.57 -7.46 -0.37
N GLU A 70 -4.46 -8.22 -1.46
CA GLU A 70 -3.83 -9.55 -1.43
C GLU A 70 -2.34 -9.47 -1.08
N ARG A 71 -1.62 -8.45 -1.56
CA ARG A 71 -0.20 -8.24 -1.18
C ARG A 71 -0.05 -7.94 0.31
N GLU A 72 -0.88 -7.03 0.85
CA GLU A 72 -0.85 -6.70 2.29
C GLU A 72 -1.15 -7.95 3.15
N LYS A 73 -2.13 -8.76 2.72
CA LYS A 73 -2.46 -10.03 3.37
C LYS A 73 -1.30 -11.03 3.32
N GLN A 74 -0.69 -11.23 2.15
CA GLN A 74 0.45 -12.13 1.98
C GLN A 74 1.65 -11.71 2.82
N GLN A 75 1.98 -10.41 2.83
CA GLN A 75 3.07 -9.88 3.66
C GLN A 75 2.80 -10.12 5.15
N ARG A 76 1.57 -9.89 5.61
CA ARG A 76 1.20 -10.16 7.00
C ARG A 76 1.31 -11.64 7.34
N ASP A 77 0.76 -12.51 6.49
CA ASP A 77 0.76 -13.96 6.74
C ASP A 77 2.19 -14.55 6.69
N TYR A 78 3.05 -14.01 5.81
CA TYR A 78 4.49 -14.28 5.83
C TYR A 78 5.12 -13.87 7.17
N MET A 79 4.86 -12.64 7.63
CA MET A 79 5.43 -12.14 8.87
C MET A 79 4.97 -12.95 10.10
N LEU A 80 3.70 -13.34 10.16
CA LEU A 80 3.17 -14.22 11.22
C LEU A 80 3.88 -15.57 11.24
N THR A 81 4.20 -16.11 10.07
CA THR A 81 4.92 -17.38 9.92
C THR A 81 6.38 -17.22 10.35
N ALA A 82 7.05 -16.16 9.90
CA ALA A 82 8.43 -15.85 10.26
C ALA A 82 8.61 -15.59 11.77
N MET A 83 7.65 -14.92 12.41
CA MET A 83 7.60 -14.77 13.87
C MET A 83 7.33 -16.08 14.62
N SER A 84 6.98 -17.16 13.91
CA SER A 84 6.77 -18.50 14.46
C SER A 84 7.88 -19.47 14.04
N ASP A 85 9.01 -18.95 13.54
CA ASP A 85 10.17 -19.75 13.16
C ASP A 85 10.67 -20.64 14.31
N GLU A 86 11.16 -21.83 13.96
CA GLU A 86 11.66 -22.80 14.95
C GLU A 86 12.88 -22.25 15.71
N THR A 87 13.68 -21.42 15.05
CA THR A 87 14.89 -20.84 15.63
C THR A 87 14.62 -19.48 16.26
N ALA A 88 15.26 -19.22 17.41
CA ALA A 88 15.19 -17.90 18.04
C ALA A 88 15.74 -16.79 17.13
N SER A 89 16.77 -17.08 16.33
CA SER A 89 17.32 -16.12 15.36
C SER A 89 16.32 -15.75 14.27
N GLY A 90 15.57 -16.72 13.73
CA GLY A 90 14.56 -16.47 12.71
C GLY A 90 13.42 -15.61 13.24
N ARG A 91 12.91 -15.94 14.44
CA ARG A 91 11.88 -15.13 15.11
C ARG A 91 12.38 -13.71 15.41
N LEU A 92 13.60 -13.57 15.92
CA LEU A 92 14.21 -12.27 16.21
C LEU A 92 14.34 -11.41 14.95
N GLN A 93 14.83 -11.99 13.86
CA GLN A 93 14.93 -11.30 12.56
C GLN A 93 13.54 -10.85 12.08
N ALA A 94 12.53 -11.71 12.17
CA ALA A 94 11.17 -11.37 11.77
C ALA A 94 10.61 -10.17 12.57
N VAL A 95 10.87 -10.10 13.88
CA VAL A 95 10.46 -8.95 14.70
C VAL A 95 11.14 -7.65 14.25
N TYR A 96 12.44 -7.70 13.90
CA TYR A 96 13.13 -6.52 13.36
C TYR A 96 12.63 -6.13 11.96
N GLU A 97 12.36 -7.08 11.08
CA GLU A 97 11.78 -6.80 9.76
C GLU A 97 10.38 -6.17 9.89
N TYR A 98 9.58 -6.63 10.86
CA TYR A 98 8.29 -6.03 11.17
C TYR A 98 8.45 -4.57 11.58
N GLU A 99 9.41 -4.31 12.47
CA GLU A 99 9.69 -2.98 12.95
C GLU A 99 10.05 -1.97 11.85
N ASP A 100 10.73 -2.41 10.79
CA ASP A 100 11.13 -1.59 9.66
C ASP A 100 10.00 -1.41 8.62
N ALA A 101 9.25 -2.50 8.36
CA ALA A 101 8.27 -2.54 7.27
C ALA A 101 6.87 -2.04 7.70
N TYR A 102 6.46 -2.31 8.94
CA TYR A 102 5.08 -2.06 9.40
C TYR A 102 4.98 -0.78 10.22
N LYS A 103 4.37 0.24 9.62
CA LYS A 103 4.04 1.52 10.27
C LYS A 103 2.59 1.62 10.71
N LYS A 104 1.77 0.64 10.35
CA LYS A 104 0.35 0.60 10.65
C LYS A 104 0.09 -0.52 11.65
N GLU A 105 -0.78 -0.22 12.59
CA GLU A 105 -1.32 -1.18 13.53
C GLU A 105 -2.07 -2.30 12.81
N ASP A 106 -1.71 -3.55 13.13
CA ASP A 106 -2.38 -4.76 12.66
C ASP A 106 -2.58 -5.71 13.85
N ASP A 107 -3.84 -5.93 14.23
CA ASP A 107 -4.21 -6.70 15.42
C ASP A 107 -3.64 -8.13 15.44
N ARG A 108 -3.49 -8.76 14.27
CA ARG A 108 -2.96 -10.13 14.21
C ARG A 108 -1.46 -10.15 14.50
N LEU A 109 -0.72 -9.18 13.96
CA LEU A 109 0.70 -9.03 14.22
C LEU A 109 0.95 -8.58 15.67
N LEU A 110 0.15 -7.65 16.20
CA LEU A 110 0.21 -7.26 17.61
C LEU A 110 0.00 -8.45 18.54
N LYS A 111 -1.03 -9.27 18.29
CA LYS A 111 -1.27 -10.49 19.07
C LYS A 111 -0.09 -11.46 19.00
N LYS A 112 0.58 -11.56 17.85
CA LYS A 112 1.76 -12.41 17.72
C LYS A 112 2.95 -11.85 18.51
N LEU A 113 3.19 -10.55 18.49
CA LEU A 113 4.23 -9.90 19.31
C LEU A 113 3.96 -10.05 20.81
N ILE A 114 2.71 -9.89 21.24
CA ILE A 114 2.28 -10.14 22.62
C ILE A 114 2.53 -11.61 22.99
N GLU A 115 2.21 -12.56 22.10
CA GLU A 115 2.53 -13.97 22.33
C GLU A 115 4.04 -14.20 22.53
N LEU A 116 4.88 -13.61 21.68
CA LEU A 116 6.34 -13.70 21.80
C LEU A 116 6.82 -13.13 23.14
N LEU A 117 6.33 -11.95 23.54
CA LEU A 117 6.65 -11.36 24.84
C LEU A 117 6.38 -12.33 26.00
N HIS A 118 5.19 -12.94 26.03
CA HIS A 118 4.79 -13.75 27.17
C HIS A 118 5.35 -15.18 27.16
N LYS A 119 5.57 -15.77 25.99
CA LYS A 119 5.79 -17.22 25.86
C LYS A 119 7.10 -17.63 25.19
N ASP A 120 7.80 -16.71 24.51
CA ASP A 120 9.06 -17.08 23.86
C ASP A 120 10.08 -17.55 24.90
N ASP A 121 10.90 -18.52 24.56
CA ASP A 121 11.96 -19.03 25.45
C ASP A 121 13.22 -18.17 25.40
N ASN A 122 13.39 -17.37 24.35
CA ASN A 122 14.57 -16.56 24.12
C ASN A 122 14.40 -15.12 24.64
N ILE A 123 15.28 -14.73 25.56
CA ILE A 123 15.32 -13.40 26.17
C ILE A 123 15.39 -12.27 25.12
N ASN A 124 16.17 -12.45 24.05
CA ASN A 124 16.34 -11.41 23.03
C ASN A 124 15.08 -11.26 22.17
N VAL A 125 14.38 -12.36 21.88
CA VAL A 125 13.10 -12.31 21.14
C VAL A 125 12.05 -11.58 21.98
N LYS A 126 11.94 -11.85 23.28
CA LYS A 126 11.06 -11.10 24.18
C LYS A 126 11.37 -9.60 24.19
N ILE A 127 12.65 -9.24 24.30
CA ILE A 127 13.09 -7.83 24.30
C ILE A 127 12.75 -7.15 22.97
N ALA A 128 12.98 -7.81 21.84
CA ALA A 128 12.61 -7.30 20.53
C ALA A 128 11.09 -7.14 20.39
N ALA A 129 10.30 -8.09 20.92
CA ALA A 129 8.86 -7.95 20.94
C ALA A 129 8.41 -6.71 21.74
N ILE A 130 9.05 -6.41 22.87
CA ILE A 130 8.79 -5.18 23.64
C ILE A 130 9.13 -3.93 22.82
N ASP A 131 10.24 -3.94 22.08
CA ASP A 131 10.63 -2.83 21.19
C ASP A 131 9.65 -2.62 20.04
N ALA A 132 9.13 -3.70 19.46
CA ALA A 132 8.12 -3.61 18.43
C ALA A 132 6.78 -3.09 18.98
N LEU A 133 6.40 -3.52 20.18
CA LEU A 133 5.15 -3.13 20.85
C LEU A 133 5.14 -1.65 21.25
N ILE A 134 6.28 -1.07 21.68
CA ILE A 134 6.34 0.35 22.10
C ILE A 134 6.06 1.33 20.95
N LYS A 135 6.10 0.88 19.68
CA LYS A 135 5.71 1.68 18.51
C LYS A 135 4.20 2.01 18.48
N PHE A 136 3.40 1.34 19.32
CA PHE A 136 1.96 1.57 19.44
C PHE A 136 1.59 2.09 20.83
N PRO A 137 2.11 3.26 21.25
CA PRO A 137 2.00 3.75 22.62
C PRO A 137 0.58 4.14 23.05
N ASN A 138 -0.36 4.23 22.10
CA ASN A 138 -1.76 4.56 22.35
C ASN A 138 -2.67 3.32 22.33
N ASN A 139 -2.14 2.14 21.99
CA ASN A 139 -2.92 0.90 22.04
C ASN A 139 -2.99 0.42 23.50
N GLU A 140 -4.22 0.35 24.01
CA GLU A 140 -4.51 0.00 25.40
C GLU A 140 -4.25 -1.48 25.71
N GLU A 141 -4.53 -2.39 24.76
CA GLU A 141 -4.23 -3.82 24.90
C GLU A 141 -2.71 -4.05 25.05
N VAL A 142 -1.91 -3.36 24.24
CA VAL A 142 -0.44 -3.41 24.31
C VAL A 142 0.05 -2.93 25.69
N ARG A 143 -0.49 -1.83 26.20
CA ARG A 143 -0.13 -1.32 27.54
C ARG A 143 -0.46 -2.32 28.63
N LEU A 144 -1.66 -2.90 28.59
CA LEU A 144 -2.11 -3.89 29.57
C LEU A 144 -1.26 -5.16 29.55
N GLU A 145 -0.92 -5.67 28.36
CA GLU A 145 -0.09 -6.88 28.26
C GLU A 145 1.37 -6.61 28.67
N LEU A 146 1.92 -5.40 28.43
CA LEU A 146 3.23 -5.01 28.99
C LEU A 146 3.24 -4.98 30.52
N ILE A 147 2.18 -4.49 31.16
CA ILE A 147 2.03 -4.50 32.63
C ILE A 147 1.99 -5.95 33.15
N LYS A 148 1.14 -6.78 32.55
CA LYS A 148 1.00 -8.20 32.90
C LYS A 148 2.29 -8.99 32.69
N ALA A 149 3.06 -8.65 31.65
CA ALA A 149 4.39 -9.21 31.46
C ALA A 149 5.32 -8.82 32.61
N LEU A 150 5.28 -7.57 33.08
CA LEU A 150 6.09 -7.11 34.21
C LEU A 150 5.77 -7.86 35.51
N GLU A 151 4.50 -8.20 35.75
CA GLU A 151 4.06 -8.96 36.93
C GLU A 151 4.59 -10.39 36.97
N THR A 152 4.75 -11.02 35.80
CA THR A 152 4.99 -12.46 35.68
C THR A 152 6.43 -12.80 35.29
N GLU A 153 7.10 -11.93 34.55
CA GLU A 153 8.46 -12.14 34.03
C GLU A 153 9.47 -12.29 35.17
N LYS A 154 10.38 -13.26 35.02
CA LYS A 154 11.43 -13.57 35.99
C LYS A 154 12.83 -13.29 35.45
N GLU A 155 12.98 -13.21 34.13
CA GLU A 155 14.26 -12.90 33.51
C GLU A 155 14.67 -11.44 33.77
N PRO A 156 15.76 -11.16 34.51
CA PRO A 156 16.09 -9.80 34.95
C PRO A 156 16.27 -8.80 33.81
N LEU A 157 16.83 -9.25 32.67
CA LEU A 157 17.03 -8.40 31.51
C LEU A 157 15.69 -7.98 30.86
N VAL A 158 14.72 -8.90 30.82
CA VAL A 158 13.39 -8.62 30.29
C VAL A 158 12.62 -7.73 31.27
N GLN A 159 12.72 -7.97 32.57
CA GLN A 159 12.14 -7.08 33.60
C GLN A 159 12.67 -5.65 33.46
N LEU A 160 14.00 -5.47 33.33
CA LEU A 160 14.60 -4.13 33.13
C LEU A 160 14.06 -3.45 31.88
N LYS A 161 13.88 -4.21 30.79
CA LYS A 161 13.30 -3.69 29.55
C LYS A 161 11.86 -3.24 29.77
N LEU A 162 11.02 -4.07 30.38
CA LEU A 162 9.62 -3.76 30.69
C LEU A 162 9.49 -2.52 31.59
N ILE A 163 10.28 -2.44 32.68
CA ILE A 163 10.31 -1.29 33.58
C ILE A 163 10.62 -0.01 32.80
N LYS A 164 11.66 -0.04 31.95
CA LYS A 164 12.05 1.11 31.13
C LYS A 164 10.94 1.50 30.16
N THR A 165 10.34 0.53 29.47
CA THR A 165 9.25 0.74 28.51
C THR A 165 8.03 1.37 29.19
N LEU A 166 7.54 0.79 30.29
CA LEU A 166 6.38 1.30 31.03
C LEU A 166 6.63 2.70 31.62
N THR A 167 7.88 2.99 32.00
CA THR A 167 8.28 4.34 32.43
C THR A 167 8.23 5.34 31.27
N ILE A 168 8.74 4.98 30.08
CA ILE A 168 8.67 5.82 28.87
C ILE A 168 7.21 6.11 28.50
N LEU A 169 6.36 5.10 28.59
CA LEU A 169 4.92 5.19 28.32
C LEU A 169 4.13 5.95 29.39
N ARG A 170 4.77 6.36 30.49
CA ARG A 170 4.14 6.95 31.69
C ARG A 170 2.96 6.13 32.19
N GLU A 171 3.11 4.82 32.21
CA GLU A 171 2.04 3.90 32.56
C GLU A 171 1.87 3.80 34.08
N GLU A 172 0.97 4.61 34.66
CA GLU A 172 0.77 4.66 36.11
C GLU A 172 0.26 3.34 36.70
N ARG A 173 -0.45 2.53 35.92
CA ARG A 173 -0.92 1.22 36.37
C ARG A 173 0.21 0.25 36.68
N ALA A 174 1.42 0.50 36.16
CA ALA A 174 2.61 -0.27 36.49
C ALA A 174 3.12 -0.02 37.92
N LYS A 175 2.61 0.98 38.67
CA LYS A 175 3.04 1.28 40.04
C LYS A 175 2.91 0.07 40.97
N GLU A 176 1.80 -0.67 40.93
CA GLU A 176 1.64 -1.85 41.80
C GLU A 176 2.63 -2.98 41.46
N PRO A 177 2.79 -3.41 40.19
CA PRO A 177 3.83 -4.37 39.82
C PRO A 177 5.25 -3.92 40.19
N LEU A 178 5.58 -2.64 39.98
CA LEU A 178 6.88 -2.09 40.38
C LEU A 178 7.11 -2.17 41.89
N LYS A 179 6.07 -1.93 42.70
CA LYS A 179 6.14 -2.06 44.15
C LYS A 179 6.42 -3.51 44.57
N GLN A 180 5.73 -4.48 43.96
CA GLN A 180 5.97 -5.91 44.21
C GLN A 180 7.42 -6.30 43.91
N ILE A 181 7.98 -5.83 42.80
CA ILE A 181 9.39 -6.05 42.43
C ILE A 181 10.36 -5.46 43.47
N ILE A 182 10.07 -4.27 44.00
CA ILE A 182 10.92 -3.62 45.03
C ILE A 182 10.90 -4.42 46.34
N GLU A 183 9.71 -4.87 46.76
CA GLU A 183 9.48 -5.56 48.03
C GLU A 183 9.92 -7.03 48.01
N ASP A 184 9.93 -7.69 46.84
CA ASP A 184 10.35 -9.08 46.69
C ASP A 184 11.85 -9.27 47.00
N LYS A 185 12.17 -10.01 48.06
CA LYS A 185 13.55 -10.29 48.49
C LYS A 185 14.38 -11.03 47.45
N GLN A 186 13.76 -11.78 46.53
CA GLN A 186 14.45 -12.56 45.49
C GLN A 186 14.77 -11.74 44.24
N THR A 187 14.15 -10.57 44.07
CA THR A 187 14.43 -9.70 42.92
C THR A 187 15.87 -9.18 42.97
N PHE A 188 16.56 -9.25 41.82
CA PHE A 188 17.93 -8.79 41.67
C PHE A 188 18.09 -7.30 42.04
N PRO A 189 19.19 -6.90 42.72
CA PRO A 189 19.38 -5.50 43.16
C PRO A 189 19.27 -4.47 42.04
N VAL A 190 19.78 -4.79 40.83
CA VAL A 190 19.70 -3.89 39.67
C VAL A 190 18.26 -3.66 39.20
N VAL A 191 17.41 -4.68 39.28
CA VAL A 191 15.99 -4.59 38.91
C VAL A 191 15.25 -3.75 39.96
N LYS A 192 15.50 -3.98 41.25
CA LYS A 192 14.93 -3.14 42.34
C LYS A 192 15.30 -1.67 42.20
N GLY A 193 16.58 -1.39 41.92
CA GLY A 193 17.05 -0.04 41.70
C GLY A 193 16.31 0.66 40.56
N ASN A 194 16.17 -0.01 39.41
CA ASN A 194 15.42 0.52 38.27
C ASN A 194 13.92 0.66 38.54
N ALA A 195 13.31 -0.30 39.24
CA ALA A 195 11.91 -0.22 39.63
C ALA A 195 11.63 0.96 40.58
N THR A 196 12.54 1.21 41.53
CA THR A 196 12.47 2.36 42.45
C THR A 196 12.59 3.69 41.68
N LEU A 197 13.52 3.77 40.73
CA LEU A 197 13.68 4.94 39.87
C LEU A 197 12.44 5.18 39.00
N ALA A 198 11.88 4.12 38.41
CA ALA A 198 10.64 4.18 37.64
C ALA A 198 9.47 4.68 38.49
N MET A 199 9.29 4.13 39.69
CA MET A 199 8.25 4.54 40.62
C MET A 199 8.30 6.05 40.92
N ASN A 200 9.50 6.59 41.14
CA ASN A 200 9.68 8.02 41.40
C ASN A 200 9.39 8.89 40.18
N LYS A 201 9.71 8.40 38.97
CA LYS A 201 9.38 9.10 37.72
C LYS A 201 7.88 9.11 37.42
N LEU A 202 7.14 8.07 37.81
CA LEU A 202 5.68 7.98 37.60
C LEU A 202 4.86 8.75 38.67
N LYS A 203 5.50 9.33 39.69
CA LYS A 203 4.85 10.21 40.68
C LYS A 203 4.74 11.67 40.21
N ASN A 204 5.52 12.04 39.20
CA ASN A 204 5.65 13.40 38.66
C ASN A 204 5.13 13.47 37.22
#